data_AF-A0A949ABX4-F1
#
_entry.id   AF-A0A949ABX4-F1
#
_cell.length_a   1.000
_cell.length_b   1.000
_cell.length_c   1.000
_cell.angle_alpha   90.00
_cell.angle_beta   90.00
_cell.angle_gamma   90.00
#
_symmetry.space_group_name_H-M   'P 1'
#
loop_
_entity.id
_entity.type
_entity.pdbx_description
1 polymer ?
#
loop_
_entity_poly.entity_id
_entity_poly.type
_entity_poly.pdbx_seq_one_letter_code
_entity_poly.pdbx_strand_id
1 'polypeptide(L)'
;ESMRYIKPYRGPSRTWFANQDSLREGCNRLSAVISDLPVSRQVADILVKLLLRLERKLSVGGVDDSNGIVGGLAGELVALLEEFTKIDPSCIDSFEPLCGKEYCFGWEDPLVRILDEKESEEYNRRLEGK
;
A
#
# COMPACT_ATOMS: atom_id res chain seq x y z
N GLU A 1 0.20 17.24 -1.56
CA GLU A 1 -0.37 17.82 -0.32
C GLU A 1 -0.53 16.83 0.84
N SER A 2 -1.33 15.76 0.76
CA SER A 2 -1.69 14.91 1.93
C SER A 2 -0.51 14.21 2.64
N MET A 3 0.49 13.73 1.88
CA MET A 3 1.67 13.04 2.45
C MET A 3 2.53 13.88 3.41
N ARG A 4 2.39 15.21 3.42
CA ARG A 4 3.13 16.10 4.34
C ARG A 4 2.65 15.99 5.80
N TYR A 5 1.40 15.54 5.97
CA TYR A 5 0.77 15.40 7.28
C TYR A 5 1.20 14.10 7.97
N ILE A 6 1.57 13.08 7.19
CA ILE A 6 2.18 11.83 7.66
C ILE A 6 3.67 12.09 7.91
N LYS A 7 4.03 12.47 9.14
CA LYS A 7 5.35 13.02 9.48
C LYS A 7 5.90 12.42 10.77
N PRO A 8 7.23 12.35 10.93
CA PRO A 8 7.83 11.79 12.13
C PRO A 8 7.40 12.50 13.39
N TYR A 9 7.38 11.75 14.49
CA TYR A 9 7.25 12.32 15.81
C TYR A 9 8.64 12.64 16.38
N ARG A 10 8.86 13.91 16.77
CA ARG A 10 10.14 14.39 17.33
C ARG A 10 9.95 15.27 18.57
N GLY A 11 8.72 15.36 19.08
CA GLY A 11 8.34 16.26 20.17
C GLY A 11 8.36 15.60 21.55
N PRO A 12 8.15 16.37 22.62
CA PRO A 12 7.93 15.83 23.96
C PRO A 12 6.54 15.19 24.06
N SER A 13 6.38 14.14 24.88
CA SER A 13 5.17 13.28 24.97
C SER A 13 3.83 14.03 24.99
N ARG A 14 3.77 15.21 25.62
CA ARG A 14 2.56 16.07 25.64
C ARG A 14 2.06 16.51 24.25
N THR A 15 2.91 16.46 23.23
CA THR A 15 2.59 16.84 21.83
C THR A 15 2.27 15.65 20.94
N TRP A 16 2.33 14.43 21.49
CA TRP A 16 2.11 13.20 20.75
C TRP A 16 0.72 13.17 20.10
N PHE A 17 -0.35 13.45 20.86
CA PHE A 17 -1.72 13.46 20.33
C PHE A 17 -1.89 14.44 19.16
N ALA A 18 -1.29 15.63 19.22
CA ALA A 18 -1.35 16.59 18.11
C ALA A 18 -0.59 16.10 16.85
N ASN A 19 0.48 15.31 17.03
CA ASN A 19 1.12 14.63 15.89
C ASN A 19 0.20 13.55 15.31
N GLN A 20 -0.45 12.76 16.16
CA GLN A 20 -1.39 11.73 15.73
C GLN A 20 -2.60 12.29 14.99
N ASP A 21 -3.14 13.43 15.41
CA ASP A 21 -4.20 14.12 14.67
C ASP A 21 -3.74 14.59 13.29
N SER A 22 -2.47 15.00 13.16
CA SER A 22 -1.86 15.27 11.86
C SER A 22 -1.76 14.01 11.00
N LEU A 23 -1.35 12.86 11.56
CA LEU A 23 -1.32 11.60 10.80
C LEU A 23 -2.73 11.24 10.29
N ARG A 24 -3.74 11.33 11.16
CA ARG A 24 -5.15 11.08 10.82
C ARG A 24 -5.63 11.96 9.68
N GLU A 25 -5.36 13.25 9.74
CA GLU A 25 -5.74 14.18 8.68
C GLU A 25 -5.06 13.83 7.35
N GLY A 26 -3.80 13.44 7.40
CA GLY A 26 -3.07 12.96 6.22
C GLY A 26 -3.71 11.73 5.60
N CYS A 27 -4.05 10.74 6.42
CA CYS A 27 -4.70 9.51 5.97
C CYS A 27 -6.11 9.78 5.43
N ASN A 28 -6.96 10.52 6.14
CA ASN A 28 -8.31 10.86 5.69
C ASN A 28 -8.32 11.55 4.32
N ARG A 29 -7.38 12.49 4.10
CA ARG A 29 -7.24 13.15 2.79
C ARG A 29 -6.78 12.22 1.69
N LEU A 30 -5.93 11.23 2.01
CA LEU A 30 -5.55 10.21 1.03
C LEU A 30 -6.73 9.32 0.71
N SER A 31 -7.43 8.79 1.72
CA SER A 31 -8.62 7.95 1.54
C SER A 31 -9.68 8.64 0.66
N ALA A 32 -9.96 9.92 0.90
CA ALA A 32 -10.92 10.69 0.11
C ALA A 32 -10.49 10.87 -1.37
N VAL A 33 -9.19 11.02 -1.64
CA VAL A 33 -8.71 11.08 -3.03
C VAL A 33 -8.78 9.71 -3.70
N ILE A 34 -8.45 8.66 -2.95
CA ILE A 34 -8.35 7.29 -3.47
C ILE A 34 -9.73 6.71 -3.75
N SER A 35 -10.75 7.06 -2.97
CA SER A 35 -12.13 6.60 -3.18
C SER A 35 -12.73 7.01 -4.53
N ASP A 36 -12.20 8.07 -5.13
CA ASP A 36 -12.69 8.61 -6.41
C ASP A 36 -11.88 8.09 -7.63
N LEU A 37 -10.85 7.27 -7.41
CA LEU A 37 -10.00 6.79 -8.50
C LEU A 37 -10.65 5.62 -9.24
N PRO A 38 -10.60 5.60 -10.59
CA PRO A 38 -11.12 4.49 -11.37
C PRO A 38 -10.21 3.26 -11.25
N VAL A 39 -10.80 2.08 -11.38
CA VAL A 39 -10.02 0.83 -11.48
C VAL A 39 -9.26 0.81 -12.80
N SER A 40 -7.94 0.74 -12.72
CA SER A 40 -7.05 0.54 -13.86
C SER A 40 -5.64 0.20 -13.36
N ARG A 41 -4.84 -0.45 -14.22
CA ARG A 41 -3.41 -0.67 -13.96
C ARG A 41 -2.64 0.60 -13.58
N GLN A 42 -2.93 1.72 -14.25
CA GLN A 42 -2.24 2.99 -13.98
C GLN A 42 -2.51 3.49 -12.55
N VAL A 43 -3.75 3.32 -12.07
CA VAL A 43 -4.10 3.66 -10.69
C VAL A 43 -3.47 2.65 -9.73
N ALA A 44 -3.49 1.35 -10.04
CA ALA A 44 -2.81 0.33 -9.23
C ALA A 44 -1.30 0.65 -9.06
N ASP A 45 -0.60 1.05 -10.12
CA ASP A 45 0.81 1.50 -10.06
C ASP A 45 1.00 2.67 -9.09
N ILE A 46 0.07 3.63 -9.07
CA ILE A 46 0.11 4.78 -8.17
C ILE A 46 -0.09 4.34 -6.72
N LEU A 47 -1.05 3.44 -6.47
CA LEU A 47 -1.36 2.93 -5.13
C LEU A 47 -0.22 2.06 -4.57
N VAL A 48 0.41 1.22 -5.39
CA VAL A 48 1.62 0.47 -5.00
C VAL A 48 2.76 1.42 -4.64
N LYS A 49 2.98 2.47 -5.45
CA LYS A 49 3.98 3.51 -5.12
C LYS A 49 3.63 4.26 -3.83
N LEU A 50 2.35 4.44 -3.52
CA LEU A 50 1.90 5.04 -2.27
C LEU A 50 2.22 4.11 -1.09
N LEU A 51 1.91 2.81 -1.17
CA LEU A 51 2.25 1.82 -0.15
C LEU A 51 3.75 1.83 0.16
N LEU A 52 4.60 1.77 -0.86
CA LEU A 52 6.07 1.84 -0.71
C LEU A 52 6.57 3.16 -0.08
N ARG A 53 5.79 4.24 -0.16
CA ARG A 53 6.11 5.51 0.51
C ARG A 53 5.66 5.52 1.97
N LEU A 54 4.52 4.90 2.28
CA LEU A 54 4.04 4.74 3.64
C LEU A 54 4.97 3.80 4.42
N GLU A 55 5.33 2.66 3.81
CA GLU A 55 6.31 1.72 4.33
C GLU A 55 7.61 2.41 4.75
N ARG A 56 8.25 3.16 3.84
CA ARG A 56 9.47 3.91 4.14
C ARG A 56 9.29 4.93 5.28
N LYS A 57 8.10 5.51 5.41
CA LYS A 57 7.81 6.46 6.50
C LYS A 57 7.72 5.75 7.86
N LEU A 58 7.15 4.55 7.89
CA LEU A 58 7.01 3.72 9.07
C LEU A 58 8.35 3.07 9.47
N SER A 59 9.05 2.43 8.53
CA SER A 59 10.24 1.63 8.81
C SER A 59 11.46 2.47 9.19
N VAL A 60 11.73 3.54 8.42
CA VAL A 60 12.95 4.37 8.60
C VAL A 60 12.65 5.86 8.74
N GLY A 61 11.42 6.28 8.47
CA GLY A 61 11.03 7.70 8.45
C GLY A 61 10.72 8.31 9.81
N GLY A 62 10.66 7.49 10.87
CA GLY A 62 10.39 7.93 12.25
C GLY A 62 8.94 8.33 12.52
N VAL A 63 8.00 7.88 11.67
CA VAL A 63 6.57 7.96 11.98
C VAL A 63 6.27 7.03 13.14
N ASP A 64 5.68 7.58 14.20
CA ASP A 64 5.19 6.81 15.33
C ASP A 64 3.73 6.44 15.06
N ASP A 65 3.51 5.18 14.68
CA ASP A 65 2.20 4.62 14.37
C ASP A 65 1.67 3.73 15.50
N SER A 66 2.00 4.03 16.75
CA SER A 66 1.56 3.21 17.90
C SER A 66 0.03 3.12 18.05
N ASN A 67 -0.75 3.95 17.35
CA ASN A 67 -2.21 3.88 17.30
C ASN A 67 -2.77 3.31 15.98
N GLY A 68 -1.90 2.86 15.07
CA GLY A 68 -2.25 2.13 13.86
C GLY A 68 -2.95 2.93 12.76
N ILE A 69 -2.91 4.27 12.78
CA ILE A 69 -3.60 5.11 11.79
C ILE A 69 -2.99 4.92 10.39
N VAL A 70 -1.66 4.90 10.29
CA VAL A 70 -0.95 4.83 9.02
C VAL A 70 -0.91 3.39 8.51
N GLY A 71 -0.67 2.42 9.39
CA GLY A 71 -0.77 1.00 9.10
C GLY A 71 -2.19 0.60 8.70
N GLY A 72 -3.22 1.17 9.34
CA GLY A 72 -4.62 0.99 8.97
C GLY A 72 -4.90 1.41 7.53
N LEU A 73 -4.45 2.61 7.13
CA LEU A 73 -4.55 3.03 5.73
C LEU A 73 -3.80 2.09 4.79
N ALA A 74 -2.59 1.64 5.14
CA ALA A 74 -1.84 0.70 4.30
C ALA A 74 -2.63 -0.61 4.08
N GLY A 75 -3.27 -1.15 5.13
CA GLY A 75 -4.14 -2.32 5.03
C GLY A 75 -5.35 -2.09 4.13
N GLU A 76 -6.00 -0.94 4.24
CA GLU A 76 -7.11 -0.56 3.34
C GLU A 76 -6.68 -0.50 1.87
N LEU A 77 -5.48 0.02 1.60
CA LEU A 77 -4.92 0.07 0.24
C LEU A 77 -4.59 -1.30 -0.33
N VAL A 78 -4.09 -2.22 0.50
CA VAL A 78 -3.85 -3.61 0.09
C VAL A 78 -5.18 -4.28 -0.28
N ALA A 79 -6.20 -4.18 0.58
CA ALA A 79 -7.52 -4.74 0.29
C ALA A 79 -8.15 -4.13 -0.98
N LEU A 80 -7.97 -2.83 -1.19
CA LEU A 80 -8.43 -2.16 -2.41
C LEU A 80 -7.73 -2.70 -3.67
N LEU A 81 -6.40 -2.91 -3.60
CA LEU A 81 -5.64 -3.49 -4.70
C LEU A 81 -6.05 -4.94 -4.99
N GLU A 82 -6.39 -5.74 -3.98
CA GLU A 82 -6.97 -7.08 -4.18
C GLU A 82 -8.34 -7.01 -4.90
N GLU A 83 -9.18 -6.02 -4.60
CA GLU A 83 -10.43 -5.84 -5.35
C GLU A 83 -10.19 -5.35 -6.78
N PHE A 84 -9.15 -4.53 -7.00
CA PHE A 84 -8.79 -4.06 -8.34
C PHE A 84 -8.44 -5.23 -9.27
N THR A 85 -7.72 -6.25 -8.78
CA THR A 85 -7.34 -7.41 -9.62
C THR A 85 -8.52 -8.30 -9.97
N LYS A 86 -9.56 -8.35 -9.14
CA LYS A 86 -10.81 -9.07 -9.44
C LYS A 86 -11.60 -8.40 -10.55
N ILE A 87 -11.50 -7.07 -10.67
CA ILE A 87 -12.21 -6.27 -11.68
C ILE A 87 -11.39 -6.16 -12.98
N ASP A 88 -10.10 -5.86 -12.86
CA ASP A 88 -9.15 -5.74 -13.97
C ASP A 88 -7.87 -6.52 -13.64
N PRO A 89 -7.72 -7.77 -14.15
CA PRO A 89 -6.55 -8.60 -13.92
C PRO A 89 -5.22 -7.99 -14.39
N SER A 90 -5.24 -6.97 -15.26
CA SER A 90 -4.01 -6.26 -15.66
C SER A 90 -3.38 -5.47 -14.51
N CYS A 91 -4.13 -5.21 -13.43
CA CYS A 91 -3.61 -4.59 -12.21
C CYS A 91 -2.59 -5.46 -11.48
N ILE A 92 -2.60 -6.79 -11.70
CA ILE A 92 -1.64 -7.71 -11.06
C ILE A 92 -0.19 -7.36 -11.45
N ASP A 93 0.02 -6.89 -12.68
CA ASP A 93 1.34 -6.47 -13.16
C ASP A 93 1.94 -5.31 -12.35
N SER A 94 1.09 -4.52 -11.67
CA SER A 94 1.56 -3.43 -10.80
C SER A 94 2.27 -3.92 -9.54
N PHE A 95 2.15 -5.20 -9.20
CA PHE A 95 2.72 -5.79 -7.98
C PHE A 95 4.17 -6.25 -8.13
N GLU A 96 4.70 -6.30 -9.36
CA GLU A 96 6.10 -6.69 -9.64
C GLU A 96 7.14 -5.97 -8.76
N PRO A 97 7.03 -4.67 -8.43
CA PRO A 97 7.98 -3.99 -7.57
C PRO A 97 8.02 -4.50 -6.11
N LEU A 98 7.03 -5.29 -5.69
CA LEU A 98 6.94 -5.87 -4.35
C LEU A 98 7.82 -7.12 -4.21
N CYS A 99 8.07 -7.84 -5.29
CA CYS A 99 8.79 -9.11 -5.28
C CYS A 99 10.25 -8.98 -4.82
N GLY A 100 10.74 -10.01 -4.14
CA GLY A 100 12.15 -10.13 -3.72
C GLY A 100 12.59 -9.11 -2.68
N LYS A 101 11.64 -8.48 -1.97
CA LYS A 101 11.89 -7.52 -0.91
C LYS A 101 11.19 -7.96 0.36
N GLU A 102 11.85 -7.74 1.49
CA GLU A 102 11.28 -7.92 2.82
C GLU A 102 10.84 -6.55 3.33
N TYR A 103 9.57 -6.44 3.73
CA TYR A 103 9.03 -5.23 4.33
C TYR A 103 8.73 -5.45 5.81
N CYS A 104 8.68 -4.36 6.59
CA CYS A 104 8.68 -4.47 8.05
C CYS A 104 7.39 -5.06 8.64
N PHE A 105 6.32 -5.18 7.86
CA PHE A 105 4.99 -5.52 8.37
C PHE A 105 4.24 -6.62 7.59
N GLY A 106 4.84 -7.22 6.55
CA GLY A 106 4.24 -8.34 5.81
C GLY A 106 2.91 -8.01 5.10
N TRP A 107 2.64 -6.73 4.83
CA TRP A 107 1.40 -6.30 4.15
C TRP A 107 1.40 -6.66 2.65
N GLU A 108 2.58 -6.91 2.09
CA GLU A 108 2.84 -7.25 0.70
C GLU A 108 2.42 -8.69 0.35
N ASP A 109 2.43 -9.59 1.33
CA ASP A 109 2.18 -11.03 1.17
C ASP A 109 0.95 -11.36 0.29
N PRO A 110 -0.25 -10.78 0.55
CA PRO A 110 -1.41 -11.05 -0.30
C PRO A 110 -1.21 -10.64 -1.77
N LEU A 111 -0.54 -9.50 -2.02
CA LEU A 111 -0.34 -8.98 -3.37
C LEU A 111 0.72 -9.79 -4.12
N VAL A 112 1.81 -10.17 -3.45
CA VAL A 112 2.86 -11.03 -4.01
C VAL A 112 2.27 -12.41 -4.34
N ARG A 113 1.46 -12.99 -3.47
CA ARG A 113 0.78 -14.27 -3.73
C ARG A 113 -0.07 -14.24 -5.00
N ILE A 114 -0.86 -13.17 -5.21
CA ILE A 114 -1.68 -13.03 -6.41
C ILE A 114 -0.81 -13.00 -7.68
N LEU A 115 0.35 -12.34 -7.63
CA LEU A 115 1.28 -12.30 -8.75
C LEU A 115 1.91 -13.69 -9.01
N ASP A 116 2.37 -14.37 -7.96
CA ASP A 116 2.96 -15.71 -8.06
C ASP A 116 1.96 -16.74 -8.65
N GLU A 117 0.69 -16.65 -8.25
CA GLU A 117 -0.40 -17.47 -8.80
C GLU A 117 -0.60 -17.21 -10.29
N LYS A 118 -0.65 -15.94 -10.71
CA LYS A 118 -0.75 -15.55 -12.13
C LYS A 118 0.42 -16.11 -12.95
N GLU A 119 1.65 -15.97 -12.47
CA GLU A 119 2.85 -16.45 -13.16
C GLU A 119 2.85 -17.98 -13.31
N SER A 120 2.43 -18.69 -12.25
CA SER A 120 2.29 -20.15 -12.26
C SER A 120 1.25 -20.63 -13.28
N GLU A 121 0.10 -19.98 -13.35
CA GLU A 121 -0.95 -20.28 -14.33
C GLU A 121 -0.51 -20.01 -15.77
N GLU A 122 0.21 -18.91 -16.00
CA GLU A 122 0.77 -18.60 -17.32
C GLU A 122 1.83 -19.64 -17.73
N TYR A 123 2.68 -20.08 -16.81
CA TYR A 123 3.67 -21.11 -17.07
C TYR A 123 3.02 -22.43 -17.47
N ASN A 124 2.01 -22.89 -16.71
CA ASN A 124 1.30 -24.14 -17.01
C ASN A 124 0.59 -24.11 -18.37
N ARG A 125 -0.08 -23.00 -18.70
CA ARG A 125 -0.71 -22.83 -20.03
C ARG A 125 0.28 -22.92 -21.18
N ARG A 126 1.52 -22.42 -21.01
CA ARG A 126 2.59 -22.53 -22.01
C ARG A 126 3.12 -23.95 -22.18
N LEU A 127 2.98 -24.81 -21.16
CA LEU A 127 3.35 -26.22 -21.24
C LEU A 127 2.26 -27.06 -21.91
N GLU A 128 0.98 -26.78 -21.61
CA GLU A 128 -0.17 -27.51 -22.18
C GLU A 128 -0.44 -27.16 -23.65
N GLY A 129 -0.06 -25.96 -24.09
CA GLY A 129 -0.17 -25.52 -25.48
C GLY A 129 1.01 -25.92 -26.39
N LYS A 130 1.95 -26.73 -25.90
CA LYS A 130 3.10 -27.29 -26.65
C LYS A 130 2.91 -28.78 -26.87
#